data_AF-A0A7S3EV49-F1
#
_entry.id   AF-A0A7S3EV49-F1
#
_cell.length_a   1.000
_cell.length_b   1.000
_cell.length_c   1.000
_cell.angle_alpha   90.00
_cell.angle_beta   90.00
_cell.angle_gamma   90.00
#
_symmetry.space_group_name_H-M   'P 1'
#
loop_
_entity.id
_entity.type
_entity.pdbx_description
1 polymer ?
#
loop_
_entity_poly.entity_id
_entity_poly.type
_entity_poly.pdbx_seq_one_letter_code
_entity_poly.pdbx_strand_id
1 'polypeptide(L)'
;SPAPWVHANGTIFIVCGDAMKRAESISGPWTTVSTFTHAGGPPGNYEDPFLYVDDRGFHLIYHVYNTHENPPHGHECFNSTVAAHAFSEDGYVWHMSAVPPYGTQVELSDGSVITVATRERPKLYFDESGKKTHLLNGVCSAPACPDGPPTGCVDCKYNNWDYTLIQPLDV
;
A
#
# COMPACT_ATOMS: atom_id res chain seq x y z
N SER A 1 -5.25 -8.07 6.16
CA SER A 1 -3.94 -8.55 6.64
C SER A 1 -3.41 -7.65 7.74
N PRO A 2 -2.90 -8.16 8.87
CA PRO A 2 -2.26 -7.31 9.88
C PRO A 2 -0.92 -6.77 9.37
N ALA A 3 -0.58 -5.54 9.73
CA ALA A 3 0.68 -4.89 9.38
C ALA A 3 1.58 -4.77 10.61
N PRO A 4 2.42 -5.79 10.90
CA PRO A 4 3.28 -5.76 12.07
C PRO A 4 4.53 -4.90 11.85
N TRP A 5 4.97 -4.23 12.91
CA TRP A 5 6.26 -3.57 13.00
C TRP A 5 6.84 -3.76 14.39
N VAL A 6 8.14 -4.08 14.49
CA VAL A 6 8.85 -4.16 15.77
C VAL A 6 9.68 -2.89 15.93
N HIS A 7 9.34 -2.08 16.92
CA HIS A 7 10.07 -0.85 17.22
C HIS A 7 11.40 -1.17 17.92
N ALA A 8 12.38 -0.27 17.84
CA ALA A 8 13.72 -0.47 18.38
C ALA A 8 13.76 -0.74 19.90
N ASN A 9 12.74 -0.29 20.63
CA ASN A 9 12.58 -0.57 22.07
C ASN A 9 11.96 -1.94 22.37
N GLY A 10 11.67 -2.76 21.36
CA GLY A 10 11.06 -4.09 21.48
C GLY A 10 9.54 -4.12 21.44
N THR A 11 8.85 -2.97 21.49
CA THR A 11 7.39 -2.92 21.37
C THR A 11 6.96 -3.35 19.97
N ILE A 12 5.98 -4.25 19.91
CA ILE A 12 5.38 -4.74 18.67
C ILE A 12 4.13 -3.92 18.41
N PHE A 13 4.09 -3.25 17.26
CA PHE A 13 2.90 -2.59 16.74
C PHE A 13 2.25 -3.46 15.67
N ILE A 14 0.92 -3.44 15.61
CA ILE A 14 0.16 -3.99 14.49
C ILE A 14 -0.92 -2.99 14.08
N VAL A 15 -1.16 -2.89 12.78
CA VAL A 15 -2.39 -2.26 12.27
C VAL A 15 -3.33 -3.33 11.75
N CYS A 16 -4.56 -3.30 12.23
CA CYS A 16 -5.66 -4.17 11.83
C CYS A 16 -6.86 -3.30 11.47
N GLY A 17 -7.16 -3.18 10.17
CA GLY A 17 -8.19 -2.26 9.70
C GLY A 17 -7.80 -0.81 10.00
N ASP A 18 -8.59 -0.17 10.86
CA ASP A 18 -8.52 1.25 11.22
C ASP A 18 -7.94 1.50 12.63
N ALA A 19 -7.34 0.47 13.24
CA ALA A 19 -6.79 0.55 14.58
C ALA A 19 -5.31 0.15 14.63
N MET A 20 -4.49 0.98 15.28
CA MET A 20 -3.15 0.61 15.69
C MET A 20 -3.19 0.01 17.09
N LYS A 21 -2.56 -1.14 17.26
CA LYS A 21 -2.42 -1.85 18.53
C LYS A 21 -0.96 -2.09 18.86
N ARG A 22 -0.65 -2.28 20.14
CA ARG A 22 0.69 -2.61 20.63
C ARG A 22 0.68 -3.77 21.61
N ALA A 23 1.81 -4.46 21.71
CA ALA A 23 2.12 -5.45 22.75
C ALA A 23 3.64 -5.55 22.96
N GLU A 24 4.07 -6.01 24.13
CA GLU A 24 5.49 -6.32 24.39
C GLU A 24 5.82 -7.80 24.10
N SER A 25 4.83 -8.59 23.70
CA SER A 25 4.95 -9.99 23.28
C SER A 25 3.94 -10.30 22.17
N ILE A 26 4.29 -11.20 21.25
CA ILE A 26 3.37 -11.65 20.18
C ILE A 26 2.10 -12.30 20.75
N SER A 27 2.19 -12.88 21.94
CA SER A 27 1.04 -13.45 22.67
C SER A 27 0.13 -12.39 23.30
N GLY A 28 0.48 -11.11 23.21
CA GLY A 28 -0.20 -10.02 23.89
C GLY A 28 0.22 -9.86 25.37
N PRO A 29 -0.56 -9.12 26.17
CA PRO A 29 -1.85 -8.52 25.80
C PRO A 29 -1.70 -7.41 24.75
N TRP A 30 -2.65 -7.37 23.81
CA TRP A 30 -2.72 -6.32 22.79
C TRP A 30 -3.61 -5.17 23.26
N THR A 31 -3.05 -3.96 23.29
CA THR A 31 -3.80 -2.74 23.62
C THR A 31 -3.94 -1.84 22.40
N THR A 32 -5.12 -1.25 22.21
CA THR A 32 -5.31 -0.23 21.16
C THR A 32 -4.58 1.05 21.57
N VAL A 33 -3.73 1.56 20.67
CA VAL A 33 -3.04 2.85 20.82
C VAL A 33 -3.89 3.97 20.28
N SER A 34 -4.43 3.78 19.08
CA SER A 34 -5.24 4.76 18.37
C SER A 34 -6.16 4.08 17.35
N THR A 35 -7.16 4.83 16.92
CA THR A 35 -8.00 4.51 15.77
C THR A 35 -8.00 5.71 14.83
N PHE A 36 -8.13 5.47 13.54
CA PHE A 36 -8.06 6.50 12.52
C PHE A 36 -9.04 6.23 11.38
N THR A 37 -9.15 7.15 10.44
CA THR A 37 -10.01 6.98 9.26
C THR A 37 -9.20 7.21 8.00
N HIS A 38 -9.65 6.69 6.87
CA HIS A 38 -9.05 6.96 5.56
C HIS A 38 -9.56 8.27 4.92
N ALA A 39 -10.22 9.14 5.69
CA ALA A 39 -10.73 10.42 5.19
C ALA A 39 -9.58 11.30 4.69
N GLY A 40 -9.75 11.89 3.50
CA GLY A 40 -8.73 12.70 2.83
C GLY A 40 -7.73 11.91 1.97
N GLY A 41 -7.78 10.58 2.01
CA GLY A 41 -7.02 9.73 1.08
C GLY A 41 -7.72 9.52 -0.26
N PRO A 42 -7.07 8.79 -1.20
CA PRO A 42 -7.65 8.40 -2.48
C PRO A 42 -8.99 7.63 -2.32
N PRO A 43 -9.95 7.81 -3.23
CA PRO A 43 -11.21 7.08 -3.18
C PRO A 43 -11.00 5.58 -3.47
N GLY A 44 -11.59 4.72 -2.66
CA GLY A 44 -11.55 3.28 -2.87
C GLY A 44 -11.66 2.47 -1.59
N ASN A 45 -11.44 1.17 -1.74
CA ASN A 45 -11.35 0.19 -0.67
C ASN A 45 -9.88 0.03 -0.27
N TYR A 46 -9.62 0.00 1.03
CA TYR A 46 -8.27 0.00 1.59
C TYR A 46 -7.97 -1.37 2.18
N GLU A 47 -6.90 -1.99 1.72
CA GLU A 47 -6.49 -3.33 2.14
C GLU A 47 -4.97 -3.42 2.28
N ASP A 48 -4.53 -4.55 2.85
CA ASP A 48 -3.12 -4.94 2.96
C ASP A 48 -2.16 -3.81 3.43
N PRO A 49 -2.40 -3.23 4.62
CA PRO A 49 -1.50 -2.22 5.17
C PRO A 49 -0.07 -2.75 5.34
N PHE A 50 0.89 -1.83 5.22
CA PHE A 50 2.28 -2.01 5.60
C PHE A 50 2.70 -0.87 6.52
N LEU A 51 2.92 -1.21 7.79
CA LEU A 51 3.36 -0.30 8.84
C LEU A 51 4.88 -0.24 8.85
N TYR A 52 5.44 0.97 8.92
CA TYR A 52 6.83 1.19 9.25
C TYR A 52 7.00 2.46 10.08
N VAL A 53 8.15 2.60 10.72
CA VAL A 53 8.53 3.80 11.48
C VAL A 53 9.84 4.33 10.92
N ASP A 54 9.89 5.62 10.63
CA ASP A 54 11.13 6.35 10.33
C ASP A 54 11.31 7.54 11.29
N ASP A 55 12.28 8.41 11.02
CA ASP A 55 12.61 9.58 11.82
C ASP A 55 11.48 10.62 11.91
N ARG A 56 10.46 10.52 11.03
CA ARG A 56 9.27 11.38 11.03
C ARG A 56 8.07 10.74 11.74
N GLY A 57 8.22 9.52 12.24
CA GLY A 57 7.18 8.79 12.96
C GLY A 57 6.64 7.59 12.19
N PHE A 58 5.37 7.29 12.41
CA PHE A 58 4.67 6.13 11.88
C PHE A 58 4.13 6.38 10.47
N HIS A 59 4.19 5.35 9.65
CA HIS A 59 3.72 5.38 8.28
C HIS A 59 3.00 4.09 7.92
N LEU A 60 1.93 4.23 7.12
CA LEU A 60 1.20 3.12 6.53
C LEU A 60 1.13 3.28 5.02
N ILE A 61 1.49 2.24 4.28
CA ILE A 61 1.21 2.14 2.85
C ILE A 61 0.13 1.08 2.66
N TYR A 62 -0.90 1.41 1.90
CA TYR A 62 -2.03 0.51 1.62
C TYR A 62 -2.01 0.08 0.17
N HIS A 63 -2.51 -1.12 -0.09
CA HIS A 63 -3.17 -1.37 -1.36
C HIS A 63 -4.55 -0.70 -1.32
N VAL A 64 -4.88 0.07 -2.35
CA VAL A 64 -6.21 0.64 -2.54
C VAL A 64 -6.76 0.18 -3.87
N TYR A 65 -8.06 -0.06 -3.96
CA TYR A 65 -8.71 -0.33 -5.24
C TYR A 65 -10.11 0.26 -5.28
N ASN A 66 -10.53 0.70 -6.46
CA ASN A 66 -11.88 1.20 -6.68
C ASN A 66 -12.61 0.33 -7.70
N THR A 67 -13.64 -0.37 -7.25
CA THR A 67 -14.44 -1.23 -8.11
C THR A 67 -15.37 -0.47 -9.06
N HIS A 68 -15.34 0.85 -9.07
CA HIS A 68 -16.19 1.70 -9.90
C HIS A 68 -15.40 2.78 -10.62
N GLU A 69 -14.08 2.59 -10.76
CA GLU A 69 -13.20 3.55 -11.44
C GLU A 69 -13.41 3.62 -12.95
N ASN A 70 -14.31 2.80 -13.52
CA ASN A 70 -14.52 2.60 -14.95
C ASN A 70 -15.05 3.83 -15.77
N PRO A 71 -15.69 4.90 -15.22
CA PRO A 71 -16.22 5.97 -16.07
C PRO A 71 -15.28 7.10 -16.59
N PRO A 72 -13.96 7.21 -16.31
CA PRO A 72 -13.07 8.11 -17.07
C PRO A 72 -12.05 7.41 -18.00
N HIS A 73 -11.73 6.12 -17.80
CA HIS A 73 -10.61 5.44 -18.50
C HIS A 73 -11.02 4.21 -19.32
N GLY A 74 -12.32 3.87 -19.34
CA GLY A 74 -12.80 2.66 -19.99
C GLY A 74 -12.10 1.41 -19.44
N HIS A 75 -11.66 0.53 -20.33
CA HIS A 75 -10.96 -0.69 -19.93
C HIS A 75 -9.47 -0.47 -19.61
N GLU A 76 -8.91 0.72 -19.78
CA GLU A 76 -7.47 0.96 -19.57
C GLU A 76 -7.16 1.22 -18.09
N CYS A 77 -6.04 0.68 -17.61
CA CYS A 77 -5.65 0.75 -16.19
C CYS A 77 -4.63 1.83 -15.85
N PHE A 78 -4.33 2.72 -16.80
CA PHE A 78 -3.49 3.88 -16.49
C PHE A 78 -4.22 4.77 -15.47
N ASN A 79 -3.46 5.30 -14.51
CA ASN A 79 -3.98 6.16 -13.43
C ASN A 79 -5.05 5.54 -12.52
N SER A 80 -5.25 4.22 -12.56
CA SER A 80 -6.07 3.56 -11.56
C SER A 80 -5.52 3.73 -10.14
N THR A 81 -6.43 3.91 -9.19
CA THR A 81 -6.09 4.04 -7.77
C THR A 81 -5.62 2.68 -7.25
N VAL A 82 -4.32 2.57 -6.94
CA VAL A 82 -3.71 1.32 -6.46
C VAL A 82 -3.11 1.39 -5.06
N ALA A 83 -2.99 2.60 -4.49
CA ALA A 83 -2.28 2.83 -3.24
C ALA A 83 -2.77 4.05 -2.46
N ALA A 84 -2.46 4.06 -1.16
CA ALA A 84 -2.57 5.24 -0.32
C ALA A 84 -1.47 5.24 0.74
N HIS A 85 -1.23 6.43 1.30
CA HIS A 85 -0.27 6.64 2.38
C HIS A 85 -0.96 7.34 3.55
N ALA A 86 -0.79 6.79 4.75
CA ALA A 86 -1.14 7.43 6.00
C ALA A 86 0.11 7.64 6.85
N PHE A 87 0.11 8.67 7.69
CA PHE A 87 1.24 8.96 8.56
C PHE A 87 0.81 9.58 9.89
N SER A 88 1.65 9.43 10.91
CA SER A 88 1.44 9.97 12.24
C SER A 88 2.79 10.23 12.90
N GLU A 89 3.01 11.43 13.42
CA GLU A 89 4.27 11.76 14.10
C GLU A 89 4.39 11.04 15.45
N ASP A 90 3.26 10.80 16.13
CA ASP A 90 3.21 10.30 17.51
C ASP A 90 2.52 8.94 17.67
N GLY A 91 1.91 8.42 16.60
CA GLY A 91 1.12 7.19 16.61
C GLY A 91 -0.31 7.37 17.13
N TYR A 92 -0.71 8.58 17.50
CA TYR A 92 -2.05 8.91 18.03
C TYR A 92 -2.88 9.69 17.02
N VAL A 93 -2.29 10.69 16.37
CA VAL A 93 -2.97 11.52 15.37
C VAL A 93 -2.52 11.11 13.98
N TRP A 94 -3.45 10.61 13.17
CA TRP A 94 -3.18 10.11 11.82
C TRP A 94 -3.69 11.05 10.74
N HIS A 95 -2.89 11.17 9.69
CA HIS A 95 -3.18 11.97 8.50
C HIS A 95 -3.12 11.08 7.27
N MET A 96 -4.01 11.35 6.30
CA MET A 96 -3.98 10.73 4.98
C MET A 96 -3.33 11.67 3.97
N SER A 97 -2.44 11.13 3.14
CA SER A 97 -1.98 11.83 1.94
C SER A 97 -3.06 11.79 0.86
N ALA A 98 -3.36 12.94 0.26
CA ALA A 98 -4.21 13.01 -0.93
C ALA A 98 -3.53 12.42 -2.18
N VAL A 99 -2.19 12.33 -2.16
CA VAL A 99 -1.38 11.81 -3.28
C VAL A 99 -0.93 10.38 -2.95
N PRO A 100 -1.24 9.38 -3.80
CA PRO A 100 -0.75 8.02 -3.64
C PRO A 100 0.79 7.94 -3.65
N PRO A 101 1.41 7.04 -2.86
CA PRO A 101 2.86 6.89 -2.83
C PRO A 101 3.43 6.22 -4.11
N TYR A 102 2.58 5.56 -4.89
CA TYR A 102 2.90 5.01 -6.21
C TYR A 102 1.61 4.82 -7.01
N GLY A 103 1.74 4.67 -8.34
CA GLY A 103 0.63 4.42 -9.27
C GLY A 103 0.81 3.17 -10.12
N THR A 104 -0.01 3.04 -11.16
CA THR A 104 -0.01 1.93 -12.12
C THR A 104 1.05 2.02 -13.20
N GLN A 105 1.66 3.19 -13.38
CA GLN A 105 2.78 3.38 -14.30
C GLN A 105 4.08 3.03 -13.59
N VAL A 106 4.81 2.06 -14.12
CA VAL A 106 6.11 1.61 -13.60
C VAL A 106 7.18 1.90 -14.64
N GLU A 107 8.12 2.78 -14.29
CA GLU A 107 9.32 3.03 -15.08
C GLU A 107 10.33 1.89 -14.86
N LEU A 108 10.80 1.30 -15.96
CA LEU A 108 11.80 0.24 -15.96
C LEU A 108 13.21 0.81 -16.12
N SER A 109 14.23 -0.01 -15.85
CA SER A 109 15.63 0.41 -15.90
C SER A 109 16.14 0.81 -17.30
N ASP A 110 15.41 0.45 -18.35
CA ASP A 110 15.69 0.87 -19.74
C ASP A 110 14.96 2.17 -20.13
N GLY A 111 14.24 2.80 -19.19
CA GLY A 111 13.46 4.01 -19.39
C GLY A 111 12.08 3.76 -20.03
N SER A 112 11.72 2.51 -20.34
CA SER A 112 10.36 2.18 -20.77
C SER A 112 9.38 2.25 -19.60
N VAL A 113 8.10 2.49 -19.90
CA VAL A 113 7.03 2.49 -18.89
C VAL A 113 6.05 1.38 -19.21
N ILE A 114 5.74 0.56 -18.20
CA ILE A 114 4.66 -0.41 -18.27
C ILE A 114 3.47 0.06 -17.44
N THR A 115 2.26 -0.25 -17.92
CA THR A 115 1.01 -0.09 -17.17
C THR A 115 0.65 -1.41 -16.52
N VAL A 116 0.32 -1.40 -15.23
CA VAL A 116 -0.17 -2.57 -14.50
C VAL A 116 -1.56 -2.31 -13.91
N ALA A 117 -2.41 -3.33 -13.81
CA ALA A 117 -3.76 -3.16 -13.28
C ALA A 117 -3.77 -2.99 -11.76
N THR A 118 -2.93 -3.74 -11.05
CA THR A 118 -2.82 -3.66 -9.58
C THR A 118 -1.38 -3.75 -9.11
N ARG A 119 -1.14 -3.14 -7.94
CA ARG A 119 0.10 -3.22 -7.17
C ARG A 119 -0.25 -3.44 -5.70
N GLU A 120 -0.40 -4.70 -5.32
CA GLU A 120 -0.97 -5.13 -4.05
C GLU A 120 0.12 -5.47 -3.03
N ARG A 121 -0.28 -5.62 -1.76
CA ARG A 121 0.58 -6.06 -0.65
C ARG A 121 1.91 -5.31 -0.59
N PRO A 122 1.88 -3.97 -0.49
CA PRO A 122 3.11 -3.18 -0.43
C PRO A 122 4.03 -3.67 0.68
N LYS A 123 5.33 -3.72 0.40
CA LYS A 123 6.40 -3.91 1.40
C LYS A 123 7.57 -3.01 1.04
N LEU A 124 8.14 -2.35 2.03
CA LEU A 124 9.44 -1.70 1.87
C LEU A 124 10.54 -2.60 2.39
N TYR A 125 11.63 -2.68 1.65
CA TYR A 125 12.88 -3.27 2.13
C TYR A 125 13.80 -2.18 2.65
N PHE A 126 14.39 -2.44 3.82
CA PHE A 126 15.33 -1.56 4.49
C PHE A 126 16.71 -2.23 4.49
N ASP A 127 17.76 -1.47 4.22
CA ASP A 127 19.13 -1.95 4.39
C ASP A 127 19.56 -1.96 5.87
N GLU A 128 20.78 -2.40 6.14
CA GLU A 128 21.34 -2.48 7.50
C GLU A 128 21.43 -1.13 8.21
N SER A 129 21.44 -0.01 7.46
CA SER A 129 21.44 1.35 8.01
C SER A 129 20.04 1.88 8.34
N GLY A 130 19.00 1.12 8.00
CA GLY A 130 17.60 1.54 8.11
C GLY A 130 17.13 2.40 6.94
N LYS A 131 17.90 2.48 5.84
CA LYS A 131 17.48 3.20 4.63
C LYS A 131 16.55 2.33 3.80
N LYS A 132 15.42 2.89 3.38
CA LYS A 132 14.47 2.28 2.42
C LYS A 132 15.17 2.12 1.07
N THR A 133 15.29 0.92 0.52
CA THR A 133 15.98 0.74 -0.78
C THR A 133 15.08 0.21 -1.88
N HIS A 134 14.04 -0.56 -1.54
CA HIS A 134 13.15 -1.15 -2.54
C HIS A 134 11.70 -1.13 -2.06
N LEU A 135 10.78 -0.96 -3.02
CA LEU A 135 9.36 -1.21 -2.87
C LEU A 135 9.00 -2.52 -3.57
N LEU A 136 8.29 -3.39 -2.86
CA LEU A 136 7.83 -4.67 -3.35
C LEU A 136 6.30 -4.69 -3.41
N ASN A 137 5.77 -5.23 -4.50
CA ASN A 137 4.33 -5.43 -4.70
C ASN A 137 4.05 -6.76 -5.40
N GLY A 138 2.89 -7.36 -5.12
CA GLY A 138 2.27 -8.30 -6.06
C GLY A 138 1.64 -7.52 -7.20
N VAL A 139 1.86 -7.95 -8.45
CA VAL A 139 1.44 -7.22 -9.64
C VAL A 139 0.51 -8.06 -10.51
N CYS A 140 -0.59 -7.42 -10.93
CA CYS A 140 -1.36 -7.84 -12.10
C CYS A 140 -0.89 -7.05 -13.31
N SER A 141 -0.27 -7.71 -14.28
CA SER A 141 0.40 -7.04 -15.41
C SER A 141 -0.54 -6.61 -16.54
N ALA A 142 -1.84 -6.91 -16.41
CA ALA A 142 -2.83 -6.52 -17.40
C ALA A 142 -2.85 -4.98 -17.55
N PRO A 143 -2.55 -4.43 -18.75
CA PRO A 143 -2.60 -2.99 -18.97
C PRO A 143 -4.05 -2.49 -19.17
N ALA A 144 -4.96 -3.41 -19.47
CA ALA A 144 -6.38 -3.15 -19.69
C ALA A 144 -7.22 -4.38 -19.30
N CYS A 145 -8.50 -4.15 -18.99
CA CYS A 145 -9.47 -5.14 -18.52
C CYS A 145 -10.72 -5.21 -19.42
N PRO A 146 -10.62 -5.76 -20.66
CA PRO A 146 -11.72 -5.75 -21.64
C PRO A 146 -12.88 -6.69 -21.26
N ASP A 147 -12.57 -7.85 -20.69
CA ASP A 147 -13.56 -8.86 -20.25
C ASP A 147 -13.90 -8.74 -18.76
N GLY A 148 -13.35 -7.73 -18.08
CA GLY A 148 -13.69 -7.45 -16.70
C GLY A 148 -15.19 -7.13 -16.59
N PRO A 149 -15.86 -7.44 -15.46
CA PRO A 149 -17.15 -6.83 -15.20
C PRO A 149 -16.98 -5.29 -15.21
N PRO A 150 -18.05 -4.48 -15.16
CA PRO A 150 -17.93 -3.01 -15.11
C PRO A 150 -17.15 -2.48 -13.87
N THR A 151 -16.48 -3.35 -13.13
CA THR A 151 -16.02 -3.27 -11.75
C THR A 151 -14.56 -2.81 -11.57
N GLY A 152 -13.95 -2.13 -12.54
CA GLY A 152 -12.62 -1.50 -12.39
C GLY A 152 -11.41 -2.43 -12.56
N CYS A 153 -10.22 -1.85 -12.67
CA CYS A 153 -8.99 -2.58 -13.03
C CYS A 153 -8.55 -3.66 -12.03
N VAL A 154 -9.00 -3.58 -10.78
CA VAL A 154 -8.66 -4.58 -9.77
C VAL A 154 -9.08 -5.99 -10.14
N ASP A 155 -10.17 -6.15 -10.89
CA ASP A 155 -10.71 -7.48 -11.23
C ASP A 155 -9.87 -8.22 -12.27
N CYS A 156 -8.95 -7.54 -12.96
CA CYS A 156 -8.03 -8.19 -13.89
C CYS A 156 -7.11 -9.22 -13.22
N LYS A 157 -6.91 -9.10 -11.90
CA LYS A 157 -6.07 -10.00 -11.11
C LYS A 157 -6.59 -11.44 -11.06
N TYR A 158 -7.89 -11.67 -11.28
CA TYR A 158 -8.45 -13.02 -11.25
C TYR A 158 -7.93 -13.90 -12.39
N ASN A 159 -7.45 -13.27 -13.47
CA ASN A 159 -6.91 -13.98 -14.63
C ASN A 159 -5.38 -13.79 -14.77
N ASN A 160 -4.77 -12.81 -14.08
CA ASN A 160 -3.41 -12.37 -14.34
C ASN A 160 -2.67 -11.96 -13.05
N TRP A 161 -2.51 -12.88 -12.08
CA TRP A 161 -1.61 -12.60 -10.95
C TRP A 161 -0.21 -13.07 -11.30
N ASP A 162 0.63 -12.14 -11.78
CA ASP A 162 1.72 -12.55 -12.67
C ASP A 162 3.07 -12.63 -11.95
N TYR A 163 3.41 -11.63 -11.13
CA TYR A 163 4.74 -11.57 -10.52
C TYR A 163 4.82 -10.66 -9.29
N THR A 164 5.94 -10.77 -8.57
CA THR A 164 6.38 -9.77 -7.60
C THR A 164 7.26 -8.75 -8.30
N LEU A 165 6.85 -7.48 -8.26
CA LEU A 165 7.69 -6.36 -8.68
C LEU A 165 8.59 -5.98 -7.52
N ILE A 166 9.89 -5.84 -7.79
CA ILE A 166 10.88 -5.26 -6.87
C ILE A 166 11.39 -3.99 -7.56
N GLN A 167 10.98 -2.83 -7.05
CA GLN A 167 11.33 -1.54 -7.62
C GLN A 167 12.35 -0.84 -6.71
N PRO A 168 13.55 -0.46 -7.20
CA PRO A 168 14.47 0.35 -6.42
C PRO A 168 13.87 1.73 -6.15
N LEU A 169 14.21 2.30 -4.99
CA LEU A 169 13.81 3.65 -4.61
C LEU A 169 14.97 4.61 -4.81
N ASP A 170 14.70 5.71 -5.52
CA ASP A 170 15.62 6.84 -5.63
C ASP A 170 15.52 7.69 -4.35
N VAL A 171 16.27 7.30 -3.32
CA VAL A 171 16.33 7.96 -2.01
C VAL A 171 17.74 8.30 -1.57
#